data_AF-A0A9P3MCX7-F1
#
_entry.id   AF-A0A9P3MCX7-F1
#
_cell.length_a   1.000
_cell.length_b   1.000
_cell.length_c   1.000
_cell.angle_alpha   90.00
_cell.angle_beta   90.00
_cell.angle_gamma   90.00
#
_symmetry.space_group_name_H-M   'P 1'
#
loop_
_entity.id
_entity.type
_entity.pdbx_description
1 polymer ?
#
loop_
_entity_poly.entity_id
_entity_poly.type
_entity_poly.pdbx_seq_one_letter_code
_entity_poly.pdbx_strand_id
1 'polypeptide(L)'
;RRIFTSNFWRNIWEQFGTCLQLSSAYHPETNGQTERANQTMDQLICTTCDDEADWEQQLPLIEFAYNNALSATTRQSPFYLNYEQNLTVPLTPNPENLVPRAQQLAETLKNALERVAEAIKRANIISKRNANLHQRALTYKAGDLVLFDTQKLRLPIVPKLHPRYSGSFTISHIISSI
;
A
#
# COMPACT_ATOMS: atom_id res chain seq x y z
N ARG A 1 4.61 16.21 10.35
CA ARG A 1 3.93 17.11 9.40
C ARG A 1 2.43 16.81 9.50
N ARG A 2 1.58 17.77 9.90
CA ARG A 2 0.12 17.60 10.09
C ARG A 2 -0.65 18.15 8.88
N ILE A 3 -0.39 17.60 7.69
CA ILE A 3 -0.97 18.13 6.45
C ILE A 3 -2.47 17.82 6.43
N PHE A 4 -2.84 16.55 6.60
CA PHE A 4 -4.22 16.07 6.54
C PHE A 4 -5.14 16.53 7.70
N THR A 5 -4.57 17.05 8.79
CA THR A 5 -5.34 17.57 9.94
C THR A 5 -5.36 19.09 10.03
N SER A 6 -4.77 19.79 9.05
CA SER A 6 -4.79 21.25 8.97
C SER A 6 -6.19 21.79 8.65
N ASN A 7 -6.47 23.03 9.07
CA ASN A 7 -7.76 23.69 8.81
C ASN A 7 -8.04 23.80 7.30
N PHE A 8 -7.00 23.99 6.48
CA PHE A 8 -7.13 24.04 5.02
C PHE A 8 -7.76 22.76 4.46
N TRP A 9 -7.19 21.60 4.77
CA TRP A 9 -7.69 20.31 4.26
C TRP A 9 -9.04 19.96 4.86
N ARG A 10 -9.29 20.29 6.14
CA ARG A 10 -10.61 20.07 6.76
C ARG A 10 -11.72 20.83 6.02
N ASN A 11 -11.50 22.11 5.74
CA ASN A 11 -12.46 22.92 4.98
C ASN A 11 -12.68 22.37 3.57
N ILE A 12 -11.63 21.88 2.90
CA ILE A 12 -11.77 21.24 1.58
C ILE A 12 -12.70 20.02 1.66
N TRP A 13 -12.46 19.10 2.60
CA TRP A 13 -13.28 17.89 2.71
C TRP A 13 -14.74 18.19 3.04
N GLU A 14 -14.99 19.20 3.87
CA GLU A 14 -16.34 19.69 4.16
C GLU A 14 -17.04 20.24 2.91
N GLN A 15 -16.34 20.99 2.06
CA GLN A 15 -16.90 21.49 0.80
C GLN A 15 -17.24 20.35 -0.18
N PHE A 16 -16.44 19.28 -0.19
CA PHE A 16 -16.70 18.08 -0.99
C PHE A 16 -17.69 17.10 -0.33
N GLY A 17 -18.27 17.45 0.83
CA GLY A 17 -19.20 16.58 1.55
C GLY A 17 -18.58 15.26 2.03
N THR A 18 -17.25 15.22 2.20
CA THR A 18 -16.50 14.01 2.55
C THR A 18 -16.21 13.96 4.05
N CYS A 19 -16.56 12.86 4.71
CA CYS A 19 -16.21 12.62 6.11
C CYS A 19 -14.82 11.98 6.24
N LEU A 20 -13.89 12.68 6.88
CA LEU A 20 -12.54 12.17 7.10
C LEU A 20 -12.50 11.21 8.31
N GLN A 21 -12.24 9.93 8.06
CA GLN A 21 -11.95 8.96 9.11
C GLN A 21 -10.44 8.93 9.39
N LEU A 22 -10.04 9.47 10.53
CA LEU A 22 -8.64 9.47 10.96
C LEU A 22 -8.31 8.17 11.70
N SER A 23 -7.19 7.54 11.35
CA SER A 23 -6.61 6.44 12.13
C SER A 23 -6.12 6.94 13.49
N SER A 24 -6.06 6.04 14.47
CA SER A 24 -5.49 6.36 15.77
C SER A 24 -3.99 6.67 15.63
N ALA A 25 -3.50 7.56 16.49
CA ALA A 25 -2.11 7.97 16.44
C ALA A 25 -1.20 6.75 16.62
N TYR A 26 -0.24 6.57 15.70
CA TYR A 26 0.79 5.53 15.74
C TYR A 26 0.31 4.08 15.58
N HIS A 27 -0.93 3.85 15.13
CA HIS A 27 -1.40 2.54 14.64
C HIS A 27 -1.41 2.51 13.10
N PRO A 28 -0.31 2.09 12.45
CA PRO A 28 -0.26 1.94 11.00
C PRO A 28 -1.26 0.91 10.46
N GLU A 29 -1.74 -0.01 11.31
CA GLU A 29 -2.64 -1.10 10.91
C GLU A 29 -3.96 -0.59 10.29
N THR A 30 -4.53 0.53 10.75
CA THR A 30 -5.75 1.11 10.17
C THR A 30 -5.51 1.63 8.74
N ASN A 31 -4.30 2.09 8.43
CA ASN A 31 -3.91 2.52 7.09
C ASN A 31 -3.20 1.39 6.31
N GLY A 32 -3.27 0.16 6.83
CA GLY A 32 -2.44 -0.95 6.36
C GLY A 32 -2.71 -1.37 4.92
N GLN A 33 -3.91 -1.12 4.38
CA GLN A 33 -4.18 -1.40 2.96
C GLN A 33 -3.42 -0.44 2.05
N THR A 34 -3.51 0.86 2.30
CA THR A 34 -2.78 1.88 1.54
C THR A 34 -1.27 1.72 1.73
N GLU A 35 -0.80 1.44 2.95
CA GLU A 35 0.62 1.19 3.20
C GLU A 35 1.14 -0.05 2.45
N ARG A 36 0.37 -1.15 2.40
CA ARG A 36 0.74 -2.34 1.60
C ARG A 36 0.72 -2.05 0.11
N ALA A 37 -0.26 -1.28 -0.37
CA ALA A 37 -0.33 -0.90 -1.78
C ALA A 37 0.91 -0.05 -2.16
N ASN A 38 1.25 0.94 -1.34
CA ASN A 38 2.45 1.76 -1.52
C ASN A 38 3.73 0.91 -1.48
N GLN A 39 3.88 0.03 -0.50
CA GLN A 39 5.03 -0.87 -0.42
C GLN A 39 5.16 -1.77 -1.65
N THR A 40 4.03 -2.24 -2.18
CA THR A 40 4.03 -3.03 -3.42
C THR A 40 4.48 -2.17 -4.60
N MET A 41 3.98 -0.94 -4.70
CA MET A 41 4.37 0.00 -5.76
C MET A 41 5.86 0.36 -5.69
N ASP A 42 6.39 0.62 -4.50
CA ASP A 42 7.82 0.87 -4.27
C ASP A 42 8.67 -0.33 -4.74
N GLN A 43 8.26 -1.56 -4.41
CA GLN A 43 8.94 -2.77 -4.87
C GLN A 43 8.88 -2.91 -6.40
N LEU A 44 7.75 -2.58 -7.02
CA LEU A 44 7.61 -2.61 -8.47
C LEU A 44 8.54 -1.62 -9.14
N ILE A 45 8.59 -0.39 -8.65
CA ILE A 45 9.52 0.64 -9.15
C ILE A 45 10.96 0.15 -9.04
N CYS A 46 11.39 -0.29 -7.86
CA CYS A 46 12.76 -0.76 -7.62
C CYS A 46 13.15 -2.00 -8.44
N THR A 47 12.20 -2.80 -8.90
CA THR A 47 12.47 -4.03 -9.66
C THR A 47 12.34 -3.87 -11.17
N THR A 48 11.64 -2.83 -11.62
CA THR A 48 11.39 -2.58 -13.05
C THR A 48 12.21 -1.44 -13.62
N CYS A 49 12.67 -0.51 -12.77
CA CYS A 49 13.53 0.60 -13.16
C CYS A 49 14.99 0.24 -12.87
N ASP A 50 15.83 0.26 -13.90
CA ASP A 50 17.27 0.00 -13.77
C ASP A 50 18.03 1.25 -13.27
N ASP A 51 17.54 2.45 -13.61
CA ASP A 51 18.11 3.75 -13.20
C ASP A 51 17.12 4.58 -12.37
N GLU A 52 17.61 5.25 -11.32
CA GLU A 52 16.84 6.17 -10.45
C GLU A 52 16.30 7.41 -11.19
N ALA A 53 16.74 7.69 -12.42
CA ALA A 53 16.27 8.84 -13.19
C ALA A 53 14.99 8.55 -14.00
N ASP A 54 14.69 7.28 -14.27
CA ASP A 54 13.64 6.91 -15.24
C ASP A 54 12.33 6.46 -14.60
N TRP A 55 12.28 6.33 -13.27
CA TRP A 55 11.08 5.80 -12.59
C TRP A 55 9.83 6.63 -12.85
N GLU A 56 9.94 7.97 -12.96
CA GLU A 56 8.80 8.84 -13.23
C GLU A 56 8.21 8.56 -14.62
N GLN A 57 9.06 8.25 -15.60
CA GLN A 57 8.63 7.92 -16.96
C GLN A 57 8.00 6.52 -17.04
N GLN A 58 8.46 5.59 -16.20
CA GLN A 58 7.93 4.23 -16.12
C GLN A 58 6.68 4.14 -15.23
N LEU A 59 6.43 5.12 -14.35
CA LEU A 59 5.34 5.09 -13.37
C LEU A 59 3.96 4.83 -13.99
N PRO A 60 3.54 5.49 -15.10
CA PRO A 60 2.24 5.22 -15.70
C PRO A 60 2.10 3.77 -16.18
N LEU A 61 3.19 3.17 -16.65
CA LEU A 61 3.21 1.81 -17.15
C LEU A 61 3.16 0.80 -16.00
N ILE A 62 3.89 1.07 -14.92
CA ILE A 62 3.85 0.28 -13.69
C ILE A 62 2.45 0.32 -13.06
N GLU A 63 1.85 1.51 -12.95
CA GLU A 63 0.49 1.68 -12.44
C GLU A 63 -0.53 0.90 -13.29
N PHE A 64 -0.45 1.04 -14.62
CA PHE A 64 -1.34 0.33 -15.54
C PHE A 64 -1.22 -1.18 -15.39
N ALA A 65 0.01 -1.69 -15.28
CA ALA A 65 0.30 -3.09 -15.10
C ALA A 65 -0.19 -3.61 -13.74
N TYR A 66 0.01 -2.84 -12.67
CA TYR A 66 -0.49 -3.16 -11.33
C TYR A 66 -2.02 -3.22 -11.29
N ASN A 67 -2.69 -2.25 -11.89
CA ASN A 67 -4.16 -2.18 -11.93
C ASN A 67 -4.80 -3.28 -12.82
N ASN A 68 -4.05 -3.87 -13.77
CA ASN A 68 -4.48 -5.04 -14.54
C ASN A 68 -4.08 -6.39 -13.91
N ALA A 69 -3.16 -6.40 -12.95
CA ALA A 69 -2.67 -7.64 -12.38
C ALA A 69 -3.73 -8.29 -11.46
N LEU A 70 -3.82 -9.62 -11.52
CA LEU A 70 -4.70 -10.36 -10.62
C LEU A 70 -4.15 -10.35 -9.20
N SER A 71 -4.98 -9.91 -8.26
CA SER A 71 -4.68 -10.06 -6.84
C SER A 71 -4.71 -11.54 -6.45
N ALA A 72 -3.70 -12.00 -5.72
CA ALA A 72 -3.62 -13.39 -5.26
C ALA A 72 -4.79 -13.78 -4.33
N THR A 73 -5.36 -12.80 -3.62
CA THR A 73 -6.43 -13.02 -2.64
C THR A 73 -7.80 -13.03 -3.31
N THR A 74 -8.11 -12.01 -4.11
CA THR A 74 -9.44 -11.84 -4.72
C THR A 74 -9.56 -12.54 -6.07
N ARG A 75 -8.43 -12.95 -6.68
CA ARG A 75 -8.35 -13.45 -8.07
C ARG A 75 -8.96 -12.52 -9.11
N GLN A 76 -9.05 -11.23 -8.79
CA GLN A 76 -9.56 -10.17 -9.65
C GLN A 76 -8.54 -9.04 -9.73
N SER A 77 -8.54 -8.29 -10.83
CA SER A 77 -7.71 -7.09 -10.98
C SER A 77 -8.41 -5.86 -10.40
N PRO A 78 -7.67 -4.84 -9.93
CA PRO A 78 -8.26 -3.55 -9.55
C PRO A 78 -9.13 -2.91 -10.64
N PHE A 79 -8.73 -2.98 -11.92
CA PHE A 79 -9.56 -2.47 -13.01
C PHE A 79 -10.88 -3.22 -13.15
N TYR A 80 -10.85 -4.55 -13.05
CA TYR A 80 -12.08 -5.32 -13.07
C TYR A 80 -12.99 -5.00 -11.88
N LEU A 81 -12.42 -4.80 -10.69
CA LEU A 81 -13.22 -4.47 -9.50
C LEU A 81 -13.82 -3.05 -9.56
N ASN A 82 -13.13 -2.11 -10.19
CA ASN A 82 -13.58 -0.71 -10.27
C ASN A 82 -14.51 -0.46 -11.47
N TYR A 83 -14.29 -1.14 -12.59
CA TYR A 83 -14.94 -0.85 -13.88
C TYR A 83 -15.60 -2.07 -14.53
N GLU A 84 -15.60 -3.23 -13.87
CA GLU A 84 -16.14 -4.50 -14.37
C GLU A 84 -15.48 -5.00 -15.67
N GLN A 85 -14.36 -4.39 -16.06
CA GLN A 85 -13.64 -4.69 -17.30
C GLN A 85 -12.14 -4.70 -17.04
N ASN A 86 -11.46 -5.71 -17.59
CA ASN A 86 -10.00 -5.69 -17.69
C ASN A 86 -9.62 -4.87 -18.91
N LEU A 87 -8.71 -3.92 -18.75
CA LEU A 87 -8.21 -3.15 -19.89
C LEU A 87 -7.30 -4.06 -20.72
N THR A 88 -7.83 -4.51 -21.86
CA THR A 88 -7.07 -5.35 -22.79
C THR A 88 -6.22 -4.42 -23.64
N VAL A 89 -4.89 -4.48 -23.46
CA VAL A 89 -3.98 -3.85 -24.42
C VAL A 89 -3.93 -4.78 -25.64
N PRO A 90 -4.30 -4.34 -26.85
CA PRO A 90 -4.04 -5.12 -28.05
C PRO A 90 -2.52 -5.14 -28.28
N LEU A 91 -1.85 -6.16 -27.73
CA LEU A 91 -0.42 -6.41 -27.94
C LEU A 91 -0.12 -6.97 -29.33
N THR A 92 -1.16 -7.30 -30.10
CA THR A 92 -1.08 -7.75 -31.50
C THR A 92 -1.68 -6.67 -32.40
N PRO A 93 -0.87 -5.75 -32.95
CA PRO A 93 -1.35 -4.79 -33.92
C PRO A 93 -1.79 -5.50 -35.22
N ASN A 94 -2.84 -5.00 -35.86
CA ASN A 94 -3.33 -5.50 -37.14
C ASN A 94 -2.20 -5.35 -38.20
N PRO A 95 -1.77 -6.44 -38.87
CA PRO A 95 -0.61 -6.42 -39.74
C PRO A 95 -0.70 -5.45 -40.93
N GLU A 96 -1.91 -5.02 -41.30
CA GLU A 96 -2.15 -4.17 -42.47
C GLU A 96 -1.82 -2.66 -42.25
N ASN A 97 -1.63 -2.20 -41.01
CA ASN A 97 -1.45 -0.77 -40.68
C ASN A 97 -0.26 -0.51 -39.73
N LEU A 98 0.82 -1.28 -39.86
CA LEU A 98 1.95 -1.24 -38.91
C LEU A 98 2.92 -0.08 -39.20
N VAL A 99 2.80 1.00 -38.44
CA VAL A 99 3.87 1.99 -38.30
C VAL A 99 4.97 1.38 -37.42
N PRO A 100 6.27 1.39 -37.82
CA PRO A 100 7.36 0.77 -37.04
C PRO A 100 7.44 1.26 -35.58
N ARG A 101 7.12 2.53 -35.33
CA ARG A 101 7.07 3.12 -33.99
C ARG A 101 5.96 2.51 -33.11
N ALA A 102 4.84 2.12 -33.71
CA ALA A 102 3.74 1.48 -32.98
C ALA A 102 4.10 0.04 -32.58
N GLN A 103 4.87 -0.67 -33.40
CA GLN A 103 5.40 -1.99 -33.05
C GLN A 103 6.38 -1.91 -31.87
N GLN A 104 7.33 -0.98 -31.94
CA GLN A 104 8.29 -0.76 -30.86
C GLN A 104 7.57 -0.44 -29.54
N LEU A 105 6.57 0.44 -29.58
CA LEU A 105 5.77 0.76 -28.40
C LEU A 105 5.02 -0.46 -27.85
N ALA A 106 4.37 -1.25 -28.72
CA ALA A 106 3.64 -2.44 -28.30
C ALA A 106 4.57 -3.48 -27.65
N GLU A 107 5.77 -3.65 -28.19
CA GLU A 107 6.78 -4.57 -27.66
C GLU A 107 7.37 -4.07 -26.33
N THR A 108 7.63 -2.76 -26.20
CA THR A 108 8.00 -2.13 -24.92
C THR A 108 6.92 -2.33 -23.86
N LEU A 109 5.65 -2.09 -24.22
CA LEU A 109 4.52 -2.29 -23.32
C LEU A 109 4.41 -3.75 -22.88
N LYS A 110 4.51 -4.70 -23.82
CA LYS A 110 4.49 -6.13 -23.51
C LYS A 110 5.59 -6.50 -22.52
N ASN A 111 6.83 -6.10 -22.79
CA ASN A 111 7.98 -6.42 -21.94
C ASN A 111 7.83 -5.82 -20.54
N ALA A 112 7.31 -4.60 -20.43
CA ALA A 112 7.06 -3.97 -19.14
C ALA A 112 5.94 -4.66 -18.36
N LEU A 113 4.83 -5.03 -19.03
CA LEU A 113 3.75 -5.79 -18.42
C LEU A 113 4.25 -7.12 -17.86
N GLU A 114 5.10 -7.84 -18.60
CA GLU A 114 5.69 -9.11 -18.16
C GLU A 114 6.61 -8.91 -16.95
N ARG A 115 7.48 -7.89 -16.97
CA ARG A 115 8.37 -7.54 -15.84
C ARG A 115 7.57 -7.20 -14.58
N VAL A 116 6.54 -6.37 -14.71
CA VAL A 116 5.68 -5.98 -13.58
C VAL A 116 4.92 -7.20 -13.06
N ALA A 117 4.38 -8.05 -13.93
CA ALA A 117 3.67 -9.26 -13.51
C ALA A 117 4.57 -10.23 -12.72
N GLU A 118 5.83 -10.40 -13.13
CA GLU A 118 6.80 -11.18 -12.35
C GLU A 118 7.14 -10.53 -11.01
N ALA A 119 7.36 -9.22 -11.00
CA ALA A 119 7.65 -8.47 -9.78
C ALA A 119 6.50 -8.58 -8.77
N ILE A 120 5.24 -8.48 -9.21
CA ILE A 120 4.05 -8.68 -8.35
C ILE A 120 4.02 -10.09 -7.75
N LYS A 121 4.32 -11.13 -8.54
CA LYS A 121 4.38 -12.52 -8.03
C LYS A 121 5.44 -12.66 -6.94
N ARG A 122 6.63 -12.09 -7.16
CA ARG A 122 7.74 -12.13 -6.17
C ARG A 122 7.37 -11.36 -4.90
N ALA A 123 6.81 -10.16 -5.04
CA ALA A 123 6.34 -9.34 -3.92
C ALA A 123 5.30 -10.09 -3.06
N ASN A 124 4.33 -10.75 -3.69
CA ASN A 124 3.30 -11.54 -3.01
C ASN A 124 3.88 -12.72 -2.20
N ILE A 125 4.88 -13.42 -2.75
CA ILE A 125 5.55 -14.54 -2.05
C ILE A 125 6.26 -14.04 -0.79
N ILE A 126 7.02 -12.94 -0.92
CA ILE A 126 7.75 -12.33 0.20
C ILE A 126 6.77 -11.84 1.27
N SER A 127 5.72 -11.13 0.86
CA SER A 127 4.69 -10.62 1.78
C SER A 127 3.99 -11.76 2.54
N LYS A 128 3.64 -12.86 1.87
CA LYS A 128 3.01 -14.03 2.51
C LYS A 128 3.94 -14.68 3.54
N ARG A 129 5.23 -14.83 3.20
CA ARG A 129 6.23 -15.40 4.11
C ARG A 129 6.37 -14.53 5.38
N ASN A 130 6.47 -13.22 5.22
CA ASN A 130 6.62 -12.29 6.34
C ASN A 130 5.38 -12.22 7.23
N ALA A 131 4.18 -12.24 6.64
CA ALA A 131 2.93 -12.27 7.39
C ALA A 131 2.82 -13.51 8.28
N ASN A 132 3.18 -14.69 7.75
CA ASN A 132 3.15 -15.94 8.50
C ASN A 132 4.14 -15.95 9.68
N LEU A 133 5.28 -15.26 9.57
CA LEU A 133 6.30 -15.20 10.62
C LEU A 133 5.87 -14.36 11.84
N HIS A 134 4.91 -13.44 11.66
CA HIS A 134 4.53 -12.46 12.69
C HIS A 134 3.13 -12.65 13.25
N GLN A 135 2.39 -13.68 12.81
CA GLN A 135 1.06 -13.97 13.31
C GLN A 135 1.14 -14.57 14.73
N ARG A 136 0.98 -13.72 15.76
CA ARG A 136 0.71 -14.15 17.14
C ARG A 136 -0.75 -13.84 17.45
N ALA A 137 -1.53 -14.86 17.78
CA ALA A 137 -2.89 -14.69 18.27
C ALA A 137 -2.84 -14.15 19.71
N LEU A 138 -2.82 -12.83 19.86
CA LEU A 138 -2.98 -12.17 21.15
C LEU A 138 -4.38 -11.57 21.20
N THR A 139 -5.28 -12.19 21.97
CA THR A 139 -6.65 -11.70 22.15
C THR A 139 -6.75 -10.98 23.48
N TYR A 140 -7.03 -9.68 23.45
CA TYR A 140 -7.26 -8.86 24.63
C TYR A 140 -8.72 -8.94 25.10
N LYS A 141 -8.95 -8.73 26.40
CA LYS A 141 -10.27 -8.60 27.02
C LYS A 141 -10.38 -7.29 27.79
N ALA A 142 -11.60 -6.75 27.87
CA ALA A 142 -11.89 -5.64 28.76
C ALA A 142 -11.59 -6.06 30.21
N GLY A 143 -10.86 -5.22 30.94
CA GLY A 143 -10.34 -5.52 32.27
C GLY A 143 -8.92 -6.10 32.30
N ASP A 144 -8.34 -6.50 31.17
CA ASP A 144 -6.94 -6.92 31.13
C ASP A 144 -6.02 -5.75 31.47
N LEU A 145 -4.94 -6.04 32.20
CA LEU A 145 -3.87 -5.10 32.47
C LEU A 145 -2.85 -5.15 31.34
N VAL A 146 -2.65 -4.01 30.68
CA VAL A 146 -1.67 -3.83 29.61
C VAL A 146 -0.65 -2.77 29.99
N LEU A 147 0.56 -2.94 29.49
CA LEU A 147 1.62 -1.96 29.62
C LEU A 147 1.59 -1.04 28.39
N PHE A 148 1.77 0.27 28.60
CA PHE A 148 1.80 1.23 27.50
C PHE A 148 3.24 1.43 27.00
N ASP A 149 3.48 1.24 25.69
CA ASP A 149 4.80 1.48 25.09
C ASP A 149 5.05 3.00 24.94
N THR A 150 6.12 3.46 25.57
CA THR A 150 6.48 4.89 25.62
C THR A 150 7.49 5.31 24.56
N GLN A 151 8.00 4.39 23.73
CA GLN A 151 9.06 4.69 22.74
C GLN A 151 8.73 5.86 21.81
N LYS A 152 7.45 6.06 21.48
CA LYS A 152 7.00 7.10 20.55
C LYS A 152 6.42 8.34 21.24
N LEU A 153 6.42 8.39 22.57
CA LEU A 153 6.01 9.57 23.32
C LEU A 153 7.14 10.59 23.39
N ARG A 154 6.79 11.86 23.18
CA ARG A 154 7.69 12.98 23.51
C ARG A 154 7.58 13.26 25.00
N LEU A 155 8.40 12.59 25.78
CA LEU A 155 8.47 12.79 27.22
C LEU A 155 9.53 13.86 27.55
N PRO A 156 9.37 14.63 28.65
CA PRO A 156 10.29 15.70 29.03
C PRO A 156 11.67 15.20 29.51
N ILE A 157 11.91 13.89 29.51
CA ILE A 157 13.15 13.24 29.98
C ILE A 157 13.89 12.66 28.77
N VAL A 158 15.22 12.54 28.85
CA VAL A 158 16.05 11.90 27.82
C VAL A 158 15.50 10.51 27.43
N PRO A 159 15.20 10.25 26.14
CA PRO A 159 14.58 9.01 25.68
C PRO A 159 15.37 7.74 26.05
N LYS A 160 16.69 7.87 26.25
CA LYS A 160 17.59 6.75 26.58
C LYS A 160 17.42 6.22 28.01
N LEU A 161 16.91 7.03 28.95
CA LEU A 161 16.74 6.65 30.36
C LEU A 161 15.27 6.38 30.74
N HIS A 162 14.36 6.43 29.77
CA HIS A 162 12.94 6.15 30.03
C HIS A 162 12.66 4.64 29.98
N PRO A 163 11.88 4.08 30.94
CA PRO A 163 11.40 2.71 30.85
C PRO A 163 10.62 2.50 29.55
N ARG A 164 10.91 1.45 28.78
CA ARG A 164 10.20 1.19 27.50
C ARG A 164 8.69 1.11 27.69
N TYR A 165 8.25 0.52 28.79
CA TYR A 165 6.86 0.33 29.13
C TYR A 165 6.51 1.14 30.39
N SER A 166 5.37 1.80 30.38
CA SER A 166 4.86 2.58 31.51
C SER A 166 3.52 2.04 31.98
N GLY A 167 3.35 1.98 33.31
CA GLY A 167 2.10 1.73 34.03
C GLY A 167 1.42 0.40 33.73
N SER A 168 0.55 -0.05 34.64
CA SER A 168 -0.46 -1.06 34.32
C SER A 168 -1.79 -0.35 34.07
N PHE A 169 -2.22 -0.32 32.81
CA PHE A 169 -3.49 0.29 32.41
C PHE A 169 -4.53 -0.80 32.20
N THR A 170 -5.76 -0.55 32.62
CA THR A 170 -6.89 -1.45 32.35
C THR A 170 -7.54 -1.13 31.02
N ILE A 171 -7.81 -2.16 30.21
CA ILE A 171 -8.59 -2.00 28.99
C ILE A 171 -10.05 -1.71 29.38
N SER A 172 -10.56 -0.52 29.06
CA SER A 172 -11.97 -0.17 29.30
C SER A 172 -12.90 -0.79 28.28
N HIS A 173 -12.64 -0.57 26.98
CA HIS A 173 -13.44 -1.08 25.88
C HIS A 173 -12.56 -1.45 24.69
N ILE A 174 -12.92 -2.53 23.99
CA ILE A 174 -12.24 -2.98 22.77
C ILE A 174 -13.01 -2.42 21.57
N ILE A 175 -12.29 -1.67 20.72
CA ILE A 175 -12.88 -1.02 19.54
C ILE A 175 -12.90 -2.00 18.34
N SER A 176 -11.91 -2.90 18.22
CA SER A 176 -11.93 -4.04 17.31
C SER A 176 -10.99 -5.15 17.80
N SER A 177 -11.32 -6.41 17.54
CA SER A 177 -10.39 -7.55 17.70
C SER A 177 -9.41 -7.57 16.52
N ILE A 178 -8.10 -7.65 16.80
CA ILE A 178 -7.03 -7.86 15.81
C ILE A 178 -6.98 -9.32 15.40
#